data_AF-A0A942SGB8-F1
#
_entry.id   AF-A0A942SGB8-F1
#
_cell.length_a   1.000
_cell.length_b   1.000
_cell.length_c   1.000
_cell.angle_alpha   90.00
_cell.angle_beta   90.00
_cell.angle_gamma   90.00
#
_symmetry.space_group_name_H-M   'P 1'
#
loop_
_entity.id
_entity.type
_entity.pdbx_description
1 polymer ?
#
loop_
_entity_poly.entity_id
_entity_poly.type
_entity_poly.pdbx_seq_one_letter_code
_entity_poly.pdbx_strand_id
1 'polypeptide(L)'
;MKRIILYAGLLVLAASCQKEQSTNDFSEVTVKKPTASDETESCDFLNGNYNSIRRGELFDEDIAGRGKDSDRDGVPNSNDNCVKTYNPDQADADKDGIGDACDTSTVINPPPPPPPPPTTVTPTWVIFFDFDGQTVKSTYWNGGNQFYATPSGFNATEISNIMTEIKADYAAFPTILVTTDSTKYFSFPAGRRQRIIITENNAWYGSAGGVAYINSITFTTDVPGFVFSKALSYNQKYNWEACSHEAGHTLSLRHQSLYDANCVLKASYNPGGNGEAPIMGVSYSQPIGKWWIGTTTSCTTIQDDATVIANKVKY
;
A
#
# COMPACT_ATOMS: atom_id res chain seq x y z
N MET A 1 -14.83 -11.01 62.09
CA MET A 1 -14.68 -9.78 61.27
C MET A 1 -13.31 -9.75 60.64
N LYS A 2 -13.23 -9.92 59.31
CA LYS A 2 -12.46 -9.11 58.35
C LYS A 2 -12.44 -9.88 57.03
N ARG A 3 -13.16 -9.33 56.04
CA ARG A 3 -13.20 -9.75 54.65
C ARG A 3 -11.87 -9.36 54.00
N ILE A 4 -11.27 -10.25 53.22
CA ILE A 4 -10.21 -9.91 52.26
C ILE A 4 -10.70 -10.36 50.89
N ILE A 5 -10.82 -9.39 50.00
CA ILE A 5 -11.26 -9.49 48.62
C ILE A 5 -10.04 -9.98 47.81
N LEU A 6 -10.14 -11.14 47.16
CA LEU A 6 -9.18 -11.57 46.14
C LEU A 6 -9.69 -11.10 44.77
N TYR A 7 -8.93 -10.20 44.14
CA TYR A 7 -9.10 -9.86 42.73
C TYR A 7 -8.50 -10.95 41.85
N ALA A 8 -9.31 -11.45 40.91
CA ALA A 8 -8.86 -12.32 39.82
C ALA A 8 -8.07 -11.48 38.81
N GLY A 9 -6.76 -11.71 38.72
CA GLY A 9 -5.90 -11.21 37.65
C GLY A 9 -5.66 -12.32 36.64
N LEU A 10 -6.27 -12.18 35.46
CA LEU A 10 -6.10 -13.04 34.30
C LEU A 10 -4.66 -12.87 33.76
N LEU A 11 -3.82 -13.89 33.94
CA LEU A 11 -2.50 -13.97 33.31
C LEU A 11 -2.70 -14.32 31.83
N VAL A 12 -2.60 -13.34 30.94
CA VAL A 12 -2.48 -13.62 29.49
C VAL A 12 -1.01 -13.82 29.18
N LEU A 13 -0.68 -15.04 28.78
CA LEU A 13 0.62 -15.44 28.25
C LEU A 13 0.97 -14.57 27.04
N ALA A 14 2.12 -13.90 27.10
CA ALA A 14 2.76 -13.30 25.94
C ALA A 14 3.26 -14.42 25.01
N ALA A 15 2.68 -14.54 23.82
CA ALA A 15 3.25 -15.35 22.75
C ALA A 15 4.32 -14.51 22.02
N SER A 16 5.59 -14.82 22.29
CA SER A 16 6.71 -14.37 21.47
C SER A 16 6.75 -15.21 20.19
N CYS A 17 6.82 -14.56 19.02
CA CYS A 17 7.00 -15.22 17.73
C CYS A 17 8.38 -15.92 17.72
N GLN A 18 8.37 -17.26 17.82
CA GLN A 18 9.56 -18.07 17.66
C GLN A 18 9.78 -18.33 16.16
N LYS A 19 11.01 -18.07 15.74
CA LYS A 19 11.58 -18.37 14.44
C LYS A 19 11.73 -19.89 14.32
N GLU A 20 10.92 -20.56 13.52
CA GLU A 20 11.16 -21.99 13.24
C GLU A 20 12.27 -22.15 12.19
N GLN A 21 13.47 -22.47 12.69
CA GLN A 21 14.48 -23.16 11.90
C GLN A 21 14.18 -24.67 11.87
N SER A 22 14.50 -25.25 10.72
CA SER A 22 14.46 -26.65 10.31
C SER A 22 14.90 -27.69 11.35
N THR A 23 14.29 -28.89 11.30
CA THR A 23 14.99 -30.19 11.14
C THR A 23 14.02 -31.31 10.70
N ASN A 24 14.36 -32.00 9.59
CA ASN A 24 14.28 -33.44 9.26
C ASN A 24 12.96 -34.21 9.52
N ASP A 25 12.51 -35.21 8.76
CA ASP A 25 12.96 -36.01 7.61
C ASP A 25 11.74 -36.91 7.32
N PHE A 26 11.21 -36.95 6.10
CA PHE A 26 10.54 -38.14 5.54
C PHE A 26 10.51 -38.03 4.02
N SER A 27 10.94 -39.11 3.41
CA SER A 27 11.25 -39.37 2.01
C SER A 27 10.04 -39.41 1.05
N GLU A 28 10.30 -39.02 -0.20
CA GLU A 28 9.56 -39.29 -1.47
C GLU A 28 8.22 -38.54 -1.64
N VAL A 29 8.03 -37.60 -2.58
CA VAL A 29 8.39 -37.49 -4.00
C VAL A 29 8.68 -36.02 -4.32
N THR A 30 9.93 -35.66 -4.64
CA THR A 30 10.30 -34.27 -4.93
C THR A 30 10.09 -33.96 -6.41
N VAL A 31 8.93 -33.39 -6.73
CA VAL A 31 8.84 -32.42 -7.83
C VAL A 31 9.86 -31.33 -7.50
N LYS A 32 10.80 -31.06 -8.41
CA LYS A 32 11.82 -30.01 -8.27
C LYS A 32 11.15 -28.70 -7.86
N LYS A 33 11.30 -28.34 -6.59
CA LYS A 33 10.93 -27.05 -6.00
C LYS A 33 11.58 -25.93 -6.81
N PRO A 34 10.82 -24.93 -7.31
CA PRO A 34 11.40 -23.72 -7.89
C PRO A 34 12.34 -23.10 -6.85
N THR A 35 13.56 -22.79 -7.27
CA THR A 35 14.62 -22.29 -6.41
C THR A 35 14.53 -20.77 -6.28
N ALA A 36 14.51 -20.30 -5.02
CA ALA A 36 14.91 -18.97 -4.54
C ALA A 36 14.09 -17.73 -5.00
N SER A 37 12.88 -17.56 -4.45
CA SER A 37 12.30 -16.23 -4.09
C SER A 37 11.00 -16.29 -3.25
N ASP A 38 10.57 -17.48 -2.80
CA ASP A 38 9.23 -17.71 -2.25
C ASP A 38 9.10 -17.33 -0.76
N GLU A 39 9.12 -16.04 -0.45
CA GLU A 39 8.76 -15.54 0.87
C GLU A 39 7.26 -15.15 0.87
N THR A 40 6.49 -15.82 1.73
CA THR A 40 5.14 -15.38 2.13
C THR A 40 5.28 -14.32 3.20
N GLU A 41 4.74 -13.14 2.98
CA GLU A 41 4.62 -12.10 4.01
C GLU A 41 3.15 -12.00 4.46
N SER A 42 2.95 -11.91 5.77
CA SER A 42 1.63 -11.87 6.39
C SER A 42 1.49 -10.61 7.22
N CYS A 43 0.49 -9.81 6.92
CA CYS A 43 0.29 -8.52 7.56
C CYS A 43 -0.60 -8.65 8.80
N ASP A 44 -0.07 -8.25 9.94
CA ASP A 44 -0.80 -8.26 11.21
C ASP A 44 -1.52 -6.93 11.43
N PHE A 45 -2.53 -6.67 10.61
CA PHE A 45 -3.44 -5.53 10.76
C PHE A 45 -4.27 -5.60 12.08
N LEU A 46 -4.26 -6.74 12.78
CA LEU A 46 -5.13 -7.03 13.92
C LEU A 46 -4.47 -6.76 15.29
N ASN A 47 -3.13 -6.80 15.36
CA ASN A 47 -2.39 -6.51 16.60
C ASN A 47 -1.92 -5.06 16.70
N GLY A 48 -2.72 -4.10 16.22
CA GLY A 48 -2.51 -2.67 16.40
C GLY A 48 -2.50 -2.23 17.87
N ASN A 49 -1.42 -2.55 18.59
CA ASN A 49 -1.17 -2.12 19.95
C ASN A 49 0.15 -1.35 19.99
N TYR A 50 0.07 -0.06 19.62
CA TYR A 50 1.12 0.88 19.97
C TYR A 50 0.52 2.03 20.75
N ASN A 51 0.99 2.14 22.00
CA ASN A 51 0.84 3.31 22.84
C ASN A 51 1.14 4.55 22.00
N SER A 52 0.15 5.44 21.93
CA SER A 52 0.33 6.79 21.43
C SER A 52 1.52 7.43 22.14
N ILE A 53 2.64 7.61 21.44
CA ILE A 53 3.58 8.65 21.85
C ILE A 53 2.90 9.96 21.47
N ARG A 54 2.20 10.58 22.42
CA ARG A 54 1.75 11.96 22.27
C ARG A 54 2.87 12.90 22.68
N ARG A 55 3.19 13.79 21.73
CA ARG A 55 3.46 15.23 21.87
C ARG A 55 4.72 15.64 22.63
N GLY A 56 5.67 16.17 21.88
CA GLY A 56 6.69 17.09 22.37
C GLY A 56 7.89 17.11 21.43
N GLU A 57 8.16 18.29 20.85
CA GLU A 57 9.41 18.66 20.16
C GLU A 57 9.57 18.19 18.71
N LEU A 58 8.89 18.86 17.78
CA LEU A 58 9.60 19.50 16.66
C LEU A 58 8.90 20.84 16.39
N PHE A 59 9.71 21.89 16.46
CA PHE A 59 9.34 23.29 16.25
C PHE A 59 8.98 23.53 14.77
N ASP A 60 8.38 24.70 14.56
CA ASP A 60 7.99 25.31 13.28
C ASP A 60 8.83 24.96 12.04
N GLU A 61 8.12 24.95 10.90
CA GLU A 61 8.62 25.02 9.52
C GLU A 61 9.36 23.78 8.97
N ASP A 62 8.61 22.69 8.73
CA ASP A 62 8.75 21.89 7.49
C ASP A 62 7.65 20.82 7.42
N ILE A 63 6.55 21.14 6.72
CA ILE A 63 5.62 20.11 6.23
C ILE A 63 6.30 19.45 5.05
N ALA A 64 7.05 18.38 5.31
CA ALA A 64 7.63 17.50 4.30
C ALA A 64 6.50 16.84 3.48
N GLY A 65 6.05 17.51 2.43
CA GLY A 65 5.00 17.05 1.53
C GLY A 65 4.42 18.14 0.63
N ARG A 66 4.53 19.42 1.03
CA ARG A 66 4.43 20.54 0.09
C ARG A 66 5.85 20.96 -0.23
N GLY A 67 6.23 21.00 -1.51
CA GLY A 67 7.51 21.59 -1.91
C GLY A 67 7.67 22.98 -1.29
N LYS A 68 8.91 23.47 -1.18
CA LYS A 68 9.21 24.81 -0.65
C LYS A 68 8.17 25.82 -1.15
N ASP A 69 7.58 26.60 -0.25
CA ASP A 69 6.65 27.70 -0.53
C ASP A 69 7.35 28.96 0.01
N SER A 70 7.90 29.77 -0.89
CA SER A 70 8.87 30.81 -0.53
C SER A 70 8.23 32.14 -0.16
N ASP A 71 6.98 32.37 -0.53
CA ASP A 71 6.22 33.58 -0.20
C ASP A 71 5.02 33.31 0.73
N ARG A 72 4.77 32.04 1.06
CA ARG A 72 3.82 31.56 2.07
C ARG A 72 2.37 31.85 1.70
N ASP A 73 2.05 31.76 0.41
CA ASP A 73 0.71 32.02 -0.11
C ASP A 73 -0.19 30.77 -0.13
N GLY A 74 0.39 29.60 0.17
CA GLY A 74 -0.30 28.32 0.22
C GLY A 74 -0.13 27.47 -1.04
N VAL A 75 0.58 27.96 -2.05
CA VAL A 75 0.93 27.25 -3.28
C VAL A 75 2.43 26.85 -3.25
N PRO A 76 2.78 25.56 -3.45
CA PRO A 76 4.19 25.16 -3.50
C PRO A 76 4.92 25.79 -4.69
N ASN A 77 6.20 26.18 -4.52
CA ASN A 77 7.05 26.81 -5.56
C ASN A 77 7.03 26.09 -6.92
N SER A 78 6.80 24.78 -6.95
CA SER A 78 6.75 23.99 -8.19
C SER A 78 5.51 24.27 -9.04
N ASN A 79 4.45 24.80 -8.42
CA ASN A 79 3.14 25.06 -9.01
C ASN A 79 2.74 26.55 -8.89
N ASP A 80 3.65 27.39 -8.40
CA ASP A 80 3.41 28.79 -8.09
C ASP A 80 3.91 29.67 -9.25
N ASN A 81 2.99 30.39 -9.90
CA ASN A 81 3.29 31.33 -10.99
C ASN A 81 3.94 32.63 -10.50
N CYS A 82 4.06 32.82 -9.18
CA CYS A 82 4.78 33.92 -8.54
C CYS A 82 5.55 33.49 -7.27
N VAL A 83 6.49 32.54 -7.40
CA VAL A 83 7.39 31.96 -6.36
C VAL A 83 7.90 32.88 -5.22
N LYS A 84 7.88 34.21 -5.37
CA LYS A 84 8.36 35.16 -4.37
C LYS A 84 7.34 36.27 -4.04
N THR A 85 6.11 36.18 -4.50
CA THR A 85 5.11 37.25 -4.41
C THR A 85 3.72 36.68 -4.20
N TYR A 86 3.27 36.77 -2.94
CA TYR A 86 2.01 36.21 -2.46
C TYR A 86 0.82 36.44 -3.42
N ASN A 87 0.28 35.37 -3.99
CA ASN A 87 -0.89 35.38 -4.88
C ASN A 87 -1.67 34.04 -4.85
N PRO A 88 -2.41 33.74 -3.77
CA PRO A 88 -3.06 32.44 -3.57
C PRO A 88 -4.09 32.05 -4.64
N ASP A 89 -4.58 33.02 -5.42
CA ASP A 89 -5.53 32.82 -6.50
C ASP A 89 -4.87 32.46 -7.84
N GLN A 90 -3.53 32.59 -7.93
CA GLN A 90 -2.71 32.23 -9.09
C GLN A 90 -3.24 32.84 -10.40
N ALA A 91 -3.75 34.06 -10.32
CA ALA A 91 -4.25 34.79 -11.48
C ALA A 91 -3.12 35.01 -12.51
N ASP A 92 -3.40 34.70 -13.76
CA ASP A 92 -2.50 34.82 -14.92
C ASP A 92 -3.39 35.12 -16.13
N ALA A 93 -3.59 36.41 -16.40
CA ALA A 93 -4.59 36.88 -17.36
C ALA A 93 -4.21 36.58 -18.81
N ASP A 94 -2.91 36.55 -19.14
CA ASP A 94 -2.40 36.32 -20.49
C ASP A 94 -1.87 34.89 -20.74
N LYS A 95 -1.78 34.09 -19.67
CA LYS A 95 -1.47 32.65 -19.66
C LYS A 95 -0.05 32.34 -20.07
N ASP A 96 0.89 33.23 -19.77
CA ASP A 96 2.30 33.03 -20.09
C ASP A 96 3.07 32.24 -19.02
N GLY A 97 2.41 31.95 -17.89
CA GLY A 97 2.95 31.19 -16.76
C GLY A 97 3.58 32.06 -15.68
N ILE A 98 3.49 33.39 -15.78
CA ILE A 98 3.87 34.37 -14.76
C ILE A 98 2.58 34.99 -14.20
N GLY A 99 2.40 34.98 -12.88
CA GLY A 99 1.17 35.50 -12.30
C GLY A 99 1.05 37.03 -12.38
N ASP A 100 -0.18 37.53 -12.47
CA ASP A 100 -0.51 38.96 -12.53
C ASP A 100 0.15 39.78 -11.40
N ALA A 101 0.43 39.13 -10.26
CA ALA A 101 1.05 39.74 -9.09
C ALA A 101 2.55 40.01 -9.23
N CYS A 102 3.25 39.23 -10.06
CA CYS A 102 4.71 39.32 -10.27
C CYS A 102 5.10 39.57 -11.72
N ASP A 103 4.15 39.62 -12.64
CA ASP A 103 4.39 40.07 -14.00
C ASP A 103 4.58 41.59 -14.04
N THR A 104 5.77 42.00 -14.48
CA THR A 104 6.17 43.41 -14.62
C THR A 104 6.22 43.86 -16.08
N SER A 105 5.83 42.96 -16.99
CA SER A 105 5.85 43.17 -18.43
C SER A 105 4.60 43.93 -18.89
N THR A 106 4.74 44.77 -19.91
CA THR A 106 3.59 45.47 -20.54
C THR A 106 3.15 44.78 -21.84
N VAL A 107 3.64 43.57 -22.07
CA VAL A 107 3.47 42.83 -23.32
C VAL A 107 2.64 41.59 -23.02
N ILE A 108 1.39 41.59 -23.50
CA ILE A 108 0.51 40.42 -23.50
C ILE A 108 1.20 39.34 -24.33
N ASN A 109 1.77 38.33 -23.67
CA ASN A 109 2.45 37.24 -24.36
C ASN A 109 1.42 36.32 -25.01
N PRO A 110 1.63 35.86 -26.26
CA PRO A 110 0.69 34.99 -26.93
C PRO A 110 0.58 33.66 -26.15
N PRO A 111 -0.63 33.10 -26.00
CA PRO A 111 -0.83 31.91 -25.19
C PRO A 111 0.04 30.76 -25.72
N PRO A 112 0.66 29.97 -24.83
CA PRO A 112 1.47 28.84 -25.23
C PRO A 112 0.66 27.87 -26.08
N PRO A 113 1.30 27.17 -27.04
CA PRO A 113 0.62 26.16 -27.84
C PRO A 113 -0.03 25.13 -26.90
N PRO A 114 -1.21 24.60 -27.26
CA PRO A 114 -1.89 23.62 -26.42
C PRO A 114 -0.94 22.46 -26.14
N PRO A 115 -0.89 21.95 -24.89
CA PRO A 115 -0.04 20.83 -24.55
C PRO A 115 -0.35 19.65 -25.49
N PRO A 116 0.66 18.86 -25.87
CA PRO A 116 0.42 17.66 -26.65
C PRO A 116 -0.65 16.80 -25.95
N PRO A 117 -1.52 16.10 -26.70
CA PRO A 117 -2.48 15.19 -26.11
C PRO A 117 -1.75 14.26 -25.14
N PRO A 118 -2.30 14.01 -23.93
CA PRO A 118 -1.69 13.08 -23.01
C PRO A 118 -1.43 11.78 -23.75
N THR A 119 -0.18 11.32 -23.76
CA THR A 119 0.17 10.03 -24.36
C THR A 119 -0.56 8.96 -23.57
N THR A 120 -1.64 8.41 -24.13
CA THR A 120 -2.39 7.32 -23.50
C THR A 120 -1.49 6.10 -23.46
N VAL A 121 -0.87 5.85 -22.30
CA VAL A 121 -0.14 4.61 -22.06
C VAL A 121 -1.16 3.48 -22.04
N THR A 122 -1.00 2.51 -22.94
CA THR A 122 -1.83 1.30 -22.91
C THR A 122 -1.35 0.42 -21.77
N PRO A 123 -2.21 0.04 -20.81
CA PRO A 123 -1.81 -0.85 -19.73
C PRO A 123 -1.33 -2.20 -20.28
N THR A 124 -0.20 -2.69 -19.78
CA THR A 124 0.38 -3.99 -20.14
C THR A 124 0.32 -4.98 -18.98
N TRP A 125 -0.12 -4.52 -17.80
CA TRP A 125 -0.35 -5.27 -16.58
C TRP A 125 -1.76 -5.02 -16.05
N VAL A 126 -2.32 -5.96 -15.30
CA VAL A 126 -3.62 -5.79 -14.64
C VAL A 126 -3.60 -6.33 -13.21
N ILE A 127 -4.19 -5.56 -12.29
CA ILE A 127 -4.51 -6.01 -10.94
C ILE A 127 -6.03 -5.98 -10.81
N PHE A 128 -6.59 -7.16 -10.59
CA PHE A 128 -8.00 -7.39 -10.41
C PHE A 128 -8.32 -7.54 -8.93
N PHE A 129 -9.15 -6.63 -8.42
CA PHE A 129 -9.69 -6.67 -7.06
C PHE A 129 -11.06 -7.36 -7.10
N ASP A 130 -11.09 -8.58 -6.58
CA ASP A 130 -12.23 -9.49 -6.64
C ASP A 130 -13.04 -9.41 -5.34
N PHE A 131 -14.19 -8.72 -5.40
CA PHE A 131 -15.12 -8.56 -4.28
C PHE A 131 -16.25 -9.59 -4.27
N ASP A 132 -16.37 -10.39 -5.34
CA ASP A 132 -17.50 -11.27 -5.62
C ASP A 132 -17.31 -12.68 -5.03
N GLY A 133 -16.08 -12.99 -4.60
CA GLY A 133 -15.69 -14.29 -4.07
C GLY A 133 -15.20 -15.24 -5.16
N GLN A 134 -14.41 -16.22 -4.75
CA GLN A 134 -13.70 -17.10 -5.68
C GLN A 134 -13.44 -18.47 -5.03
N THR A 135 -13.68 -19.53 -5.81
CA THR A 135 -13.16 -20.85 -5.44
C THR A 135 -11.68 -20.91 -5.78
N VAL A 136 -10.84 -21.08 -4.77
CA VAL A 136 -9.39 -21.11 -4.91
C VAL A 136 -8.91 -22.55 -4.85
N LYS A 137 -8.19 -22.97 -5.88
CA LYS A 137 -7.48 -24.25 -5.94
C LYS A 137 -6.04 -23.99 -6.36
N SER A 138 -5.17 -23.80 -5.39
CA SER A 138 -3.75 -23.52 -5.60
C SER A 138 -2.92 -24.30 -4.62
N THR A 139 -1.81 -24.91 -5.07
CA THR A 139 -0.85 -25.60 -4.21
C THR A 139 -0.17 -24.67 -3.20
N TYR A 140 -0.25 -23.36 -3.42
CA TYR A 140 0.34 -22.33 -2.58
C TYR A 140 -0.53 -21.96 -1.36
N TRP A 141 -1.81 -22.33 -1.37
CA TRP A 141 -2.76 -21.94 -0.33
C TRP A 141 -3.44 -23.17 0.27
N ASN A 142 -3.71 -23.12 1.58
CA ASN A 142 -4.45 -24.17 2.31
C ASN A 142 -3.89 -25.60 2.07
N GLY A 143 -2.56 -25.73 1.98
CA GLY A 143 -1.90 -27.01 1.70
C GLY A 143 -2.27 -27.65 0.36
N GLY A 144 -2.78 -26.86 -0.60
CA GLY A 144 -3.28 -27.35 -1.89
C GLY A 144 -4.75 -27.75 -1.89
N ASN A 145 -5.41 -27.76 -0.74
CA ASN A 145 -6.83 -28.10 -0.65
C ASN A 145 -7.70 -26.94 -1.15
N GLN A 146 -8.67 -27.25 -2.01
CA GLN A 146 -9.60 -26.26 -2.50
C GLN A 146 -10.45 -25.68 -1.36
N PHE A 147 -10.64 -24.37 -1.38
CA PHE A 147 -11.54 -23.68 -0.47
C PHE A 147 -12.29 -22.57 -1.20
N TYR A 148 -13.37 -22.09 -0.58
CA TYR A 148 -14.16 -20.99 -1.10
C TYR A 148 -13.84 -19.71 -0.32
N ALA A 149 -13.27 -18.72 -1.01
CA ALA A 149 -13.21 -17.36 -0.51
C ALA A 149 -14.56 -16.71 -0.78
N THR A 150 -15.28 -16.37 0.29
CA THR A 150 -16.60 -15.74 0.21
C THR A 150 -16.52 -14.33 -0.39
N PRO A 151 -17.63 -13.76 -0.88
CA PRO A 151 -17.68 -12.35 -1.24
C PRO A 151 -17.22 -11.45 -0.09
N SER A 152 -16.86 -10.22 -0.43
CA SER A 152 -16.29 -9.24 0.50
C SER A 152 -17.25 -8.73 1.59
N GLY A 153 -18.56 -8.84 1.36
CA GLY A 153 -19.60 -8.26 2.22
C GLY A 153 -19.87 -6.77 1.98
N PHE A 154 -19.14 -6.11 1.08
CA PHE A 154 -19.37 -4.71 0.71
C PHE A 154 -20.49 -4.54 -0.32
N ASN A 155 -21.20 -3.42 -0.24
CA ASN A 155 -22.15 -3.02 -1.28
C ASN A 155 -21.45 -2.23 -2.42
N ALA A 156 -22.16 -1.98 -3.53
CA ALA A 156 -21.60 -1.35 -4.71
C ALA A 156 -20.99 0.05 -4.46
N THR A 157 -21.60 0.86 -3.57
CA THR A 157 -21.08 2.18 -3.21
C THR A 157 -19.77 2.06 -2.43
N GLU A 158 -19.71 1.15 -1.46
CA GLU A 158 -18.50 0.90 -0.67
C GLU A 158 -17.36 0.37 -1.54
N ILE A 159 -17.66 -0.56 -2.47
CA ILE A 159 -16.70 -1.05 -3.45
C ILE A 159 -16.18 0.11 -4.31
N SER A 160 -17.06 1.00 -4.78
CA SER A 160 -16.65 2.17 -5.58
C SER A 160 -15.73 3.11 -4.80
N ASN A 161 -15.99 3.35 -3.52
CA ASN A 161 -15.14 4.19 -2.66
C ASN A 161 -13.76 3.55 -2.46
N ILE A 162 -13.73 2.28 -2.07
CA ILE A 162 -12.48 1.51 -1.88
C ILE A 162 -11.67 1.52 -3.18
N MET A 163 -12.30 1.24 -4.32
CA MET A 163 -11.63 1.24 -5.62
C MET A 163 -11.15 2.62 -6.07
N THR A 164 -11.75 3.71 -5.59
CA THR A 164 -11.28 5.06 -5.88
C THR A 164 -9.93 5.31 -5.23
N GLU A 165 -9.78 4.94 -3.96
CA GLU A 165 -8.52 5.10 -3.21
C GLU A 165 -7.42 4.17 -3.77
N ILE A 166 -7.74 2.89 -4.03
CA ILE A 166 -6.76 1.96 -4.63
C ILE A 166 -6.28 2.50 -5.99
N LYS A 167 -7.17 3.04 -6.83
CA LYS A 167 -6.77 3.62 -8.12
C LYS A 167 -5.88 4.85 -7.92
N ALA A 168 -6.12 5.65 -6.88
CA ALA A 168 -5.28 6.80 -6.57
C ALA A 168 -3.86 6.36 -6.17
N ASP A 169 -3.73 5.31 -5.35
CA ASP A 169 -2.42 4.75 -4.97
C ASP A 169 -1.62 4.32 -6.20
N TYR A 170 -2.27 3.66 -7.16
CA TYR A 170 -1.60 3.15 -8.37
C TYR A 170 -1.56 4.14 -9.55
N ALA A 171 -2.04 5.37 -9.38
CA ALA A 171 -2.16 6.35 -10.47
C ALA A 171 -0.80 6.72 -11.10
N ALA A 172 0.29 6.62 -10.33
CA ALA A 172 1.65 6.86 -10.81
C ALA A 172 2.18 5.75 -11.75
N PHE A 173 1.47 4.62 -11.90
CA PHE A 173 1.90 3.46 -12.68
C PHE A 173 0.89 3.17 -13.81
N PRO A 174 0.84 4.00 -14.86
CA PRO A 174 -0.19 3.90 -15.91
C PRO A 174 -0.08 2.63 -16.77
N THR A 175 0.99 1.84 -16.62
CA THR A 175 1.12 0.50 -17.23
C THR A 175 0.29 -0.56 -16.50
N ILE A 176 -0.24 -0.26 -15.31
CA ILE A 176 -1.09 -1.14 -14.51
C ILE A 176 -2.56 -0.72 -14.65
N LEU A 177 -3.38 -1.62 -15.14
CA LEU A 177 -4.84 -1.49 -15.07
C LEU A 177 -5.32 -1.99 -13.70
N VAL A 178 -5.87 -1.10 -12.89
CA VAL A 178 -6.60 -1.46 -11.66
C VAL A 178 -8.10 -1.58 -11.95
N THR A 179 -8.68 -2.75 -11.69
CA THR A 179 -10.07 -3.03 -12.09
C THR A 179 -10.78 -4.02 -11.17
N THR A 180 -12.11 -4.02 -11.21
CA THR A 180 -13.00 -5.07 -10.69
C THR A 180 -13.65 -5.88 -11.81
N ASP A 181 -13.30 -5.63 -13.07
CA ASP A 181 -13.83 -6.34 -14.24
C ASP A 181 -12.98 -7.57 -14.55
N SER A 182 -13.54 -8.75 -14.28
CA SER A 182 -12.87 -10.02 -14.56
C SER A 182 -12.61 -10.25 -16.06
N THR A 183 -13.40 -9.66 -16.96
CA THR A 183 -13.14 -9.77 -18.40
C THR A 183 -11.86 -9.03 -18.80
N LYS A 184 -11.57 -7.89 -18.15
CA LYS A 184 -10.28 -7.20 -18.26
C LYS A 184 -9.16 -8.01 -17.64
N TYR A 185 -9.36 -8.64 -16.48
CA TYR A 185 -8.35 -9.54 -15.91
C TYR A 185 -7.94 -10.64 -16.90
N PHE A 186 -8.91 -11.31 -17.51
CA PHE A 186 -8.65 -12.42 -18.42
C PHE A 186 -8.14 -11.98 -19.80
N SER A 187 -8.24 -10.70 -20.18
CA SER A 187 -7.67 -10.19 -21.43
C SER A 187 -6.16 -10.01 -21.40
N PHE A 188 -5.53 -10.06 -20.21
CA PHE A 188 -4.09 -10.00 -20.04
C PHE A 188 -3.51 -11.42 -19.95
N PRO A 189 -2.28 -11.64 -20.44
CA PRO A 189 -1.63 -12.95 -20.38
C PRO A 189 -1.33 -13.34 -18.93
N ALA A 190 -1.29 -14.65 -18.67
CA ALA A 190 -0.75 -15.17 -17.40
C ALA A 190 0.70 -14.69 -17.22
N GLY A 191 1.10 -14.35 -16.00
CA GLY A 191 2.36 -13.68 -15.71
C GLY A 191 2.37 -12.16 -15.97
N ARG A 192 1.22 -11.58 -16.35
CA ARG A 192 0.99 -10.12 -16.36
C ARG A 192 -0.34 -9.70 -15.72
N ARG A 193 -0.90 -10.59 -14.91
CA ARG A 193 -2.19 -10.37 -14.25
C ARG A 193 -2.12 -10.90 -12.83
N GLN A 194 -2.61 -10.10 -11.88
CA GLN A 194 -2.73 -10.48 -10.48
C GLN A 194 -4.19 -10.36 -10.04
N ARG A 195 -4.64 -11.32 -9.23
CA ARG A 195 -5.91 -11.23 -8.50
C ARG A 195 -5.64 -10.98 -7.03
N ILE A 196 -6.36 -10.03 -6.44
CA ILE A 196 -6.48 -9.85 -5.00
C ILE A 196 -7.94 -10.13 -4.64
N ILE A 197 -8.19 -11.14 -3.80
CA ILE A 197 -9.53 -11.55 -3.39
C ILE A 197 -9.86 -10.89 -2.05
N ILE A 198 -10.90 -10.06 -2.04
CA ILE A 198 -11.42 -9.46 -0.81
C ILE A 198 -12.53 -10.38 -0.29
N THR A 199 -12.31 -10.98 0.87
CA THR A 199 -13.17 -12.04 1.40
C THR A 199 -13.45 -11.87 2.89
N GLU A 200 -14.66 -12.21 3.34
CA GLU A 200 -14.98 -12.19 4.77
C GLU A 200 -14.26 -13.29 5.57
N ASN A 201 -14.00 -14.44 4.96
CA ASN A 201 -13.53 -15.62 5.67
C ASN A 201 -11.99 -15.77 5.60
N ASN A 202 -11.35 -15.80 6.78
CA ASN A 202 -9.93 -16.05 6.95
C ASN A 202 -9.60 -17.33 7.73
N ALA A 203 -10.59 -18.17 8.04
CA ALA A 203 -10.42 -19.34 8.93
C ALA A 203 -9.39 -20.36 8.42
N TRP A 204 -9.18 -20.43 7.10
CA TRP A 204 -8.20 -21.30 6.46
C TRP A 204 -6.76 -20.78 6.56
N TYR A 205 -6.58 -19.50 6.91
CA TYR A 205 -5.28 -18.82 6.98
C TYR A 205 -4.87 -18.51 8.42
N GLY A 206 -5.76 -17.88 9.20
CA GLY A 206 -5.50 -17.45 10.57
C GLY A 206 -5.74 -15.95 10.78
N SER A 207 -4.98 -15.36 11.70
CA SER A 207 -5.16 -13.96 12.14
C SER A 207 -4.27 -13.01 11.33
N ALA A 208 -4.83 -12.42 10.28
CA ALA A 208 -4.21 -11.37 9.48
C ALA A 208 -5.30 -10.46 8.87
N GLY A 209 -4.92 -9.27 8.41
CA GLY A 209 -5.80 -8.42 7.58
C GLY A 209 -5.69 -8.71 6.09
N GLY A 210 -4.58 -9.32 5.66
CA GLY A 210 -4.34 -9.77 4.30
C GLY A 210 -3.09 -10.64 4.22
N VAL A 211 -2.90 -11.25 3.04
CA VAL A 211 -1.70 -12.01 2.71
C VAL A 211 -1.50 -12.08 1.19
N ALA A 212 -0.27 -11.96 0.74
CA ALA A 212 0.11 -12.22 -0.64
C ALA A 212 1.52 -12.80 -0.74
N TYR A 213 1.77 -13.53 -1.83
CA TYR A 213 3.12 -13.95 -2.17
C TYR A 213 3.87 -12.80 -2.84
N ILE A 214 5.10 -12.58 -2.40
CA ILE A 214 5.99 -11.60 -3.04
C ILE A 214 6.21 -11.98 -4.50
N ASN A 215 6.17 -11.00 -5.41
CA ASN A 215 6.45 -11.15 -6.84
C ASN A 215 5.45 -12.02 -7.64
N SER A 216 4.32 -12.38 -7.03
CA SER A 216 3.32 -13.27 -7.64
C SER A 216 2.65 -12.73 -8.90
N ILE A 217 2.70 -11.43 -9.19
CA ILE A 217 2.13 -10.84 -10.43
C ILE A 217 2.76 -11.42 -11.71
N THR A 218 4.00 -11.93 -11.60
CA THR A 218 4.74 -12.55 -12.71
C THR A 218 4.47 -14.04 -12.85
N PHE A 219 3.70 -14.64 -11.94
CA PHE A 219 3.44 -16.06 -11.96
C PHE A 219 2.44 -16.41 -13.08
N THR A 220 2.69 -17.52 -13.74
CA THR A 220 1.79 -18.03 -14.80
C THR A 220 0.67 -18.91 -14.24
N THR A 221 0.79 -19.31 -12.97
CA THR A 221 -0.26 -20.01 -12.21
C THR A 221 -1.08 -18.99 -11.41
N ASP A 222 -2.38 -19.24 -11.26
CA ASP A 222 -3.27 -18.36 -10.49
C ASP A 222 -2.98 -18.48 -8.99
N VAL A 223 -2.17 -17.56 -8.47
CA VAL A 223 -1.83 -17.43 -7.05
C VAL A 223 -2.37 -16.08 -6.57
N PRO A 224 -3.62 -16.02 -6.10
CA PRO A 224 -4.20 -14.77 -5.65
C PRO A 224 -3.56 -14.30 -4.34
N GLY A 225 -3.57 -12.99 -4.11
CA GLY A 225 -3.47 -12.40 -2.77
C GLY A 225 -4.86 -12.30 -2.14
N PHE A 226 -4.92 -12.05 -0.82
CA PHE A 226 -6.17 -12.00 -0.07
C PHE A 226 -6.20 -10.79 0.86
N VAL A 227 -7.39 -10.20 1.00
CA VAL A 227 -7.72 -9.22 2.03
C VAL A 227 -8.94 -9.71 2.79
N PHE A 228 -8.88 -9.68 4.12
CA PHE A 228 -9.88 -10.27 4.99
C PHE A 228 -10.82 -9.19 5.54
N SER A 229 -11.88 -8.86 4.80
CA SER A 229 -12.72 -7.69 5.05
C SER A 229 -13.37 -7.68 6.43
N LYS A 230 -13.86 -8.83 6.88
CA LYS A 230 -14.45 -9.00 8.21
C LYS A 230 -13.43 -8.85 9.34
N ALA A 231 -12.21 -9.36 9.15
CA ALA A 231 -11.13 -9.17 10.11
C ALA A 231 -10.76 -7.67 10.22
N LEU A 232 -10.83 -6.95 9.11
CA LEU A 232 -10.68 -5.49 9.06
C LEU A 232 -11.95 -4.72 9.45
N SER A 233 -12.91 -5.38 10.12
CA SER A 233 -14.17 -4.80 10.62
C SER A 233 -15.02 -4.11 9.55
N TYR A 234 -14.88 -4.50 8.28
CA TYR A 234 -15.50 -3.83 7.13
C TYR A 234 -15.20 -2.33 7.04
N ASN A 235 -14.10 -1.88 7.66
CA ASN A 235 -13.70 -0.49 7.57
C ASN A 235 -13.14 -0.24 6.15
N GLN A 236 -13.77 0.64 5.37
CA GLN A 236 -13.36 0.94 3.99
C GLN A 236 -11.88 1.34 3.93
N LYS A 237 -11.41 2.17 4.87
CA LYS A 237 -10.00 2.59 4.96
C LYS A 237 -9.06 1.43 5.13
N TYR A 238 -9.35 0.58 6.10
CA TYR A 238 -8.46 -0.53 6.39
C TYR A 238 -8.41 -1.49 5.21
N ASN A 239 -9.54 -1.65 4.50
CA ASN A 239 -9.63 -2.52 3.33
C ASN A 239 -8.90 -1.97 2.10
N TRP A 240 -9.00 -0.68 1.76
CA TRP A 240 -8.25 -0.17 0.60
C TRP A 240 -6.75 -0.15 0.87
N GLU A 241 -6.31 0.21 2.08
CA GLU A 241 -4.90 0.17 2.47
C GLU A 241 -4.36 -1.26 2.41
N ALA A 242 -5.10 -2.24 2.94
CA ALA A 242 -4.74 -3.64 2.82
C ALA A 242 -4.73 -4.10 1.35
N CYS A 243 -5.70 -3.69 0.54
CA CYS A 243 -5.72 -4.03 -0.89
C CYS A 243 -4.46 -3.52 -1.60
N SER A 244 -4.10 -2.26 -1.40
CA SER A 244 -2.89 -1.67 -1.99
C SER A 244 -1.62 -2.33 -1.45
N HIS A 245 -1.56 -2.65 -0.16
CA HIS A 245 -0.47 -3.36 0.50
C HIS A 245 -0.24 -4.75 -0.08
N GLU A 246 -1.28 -5.60 -0.09
CA GLU A 246 -1.16 -6.97 -0.59
C GLU A 246 -0.85 -7.01 -2.08
N ALA A 247 -1.44 -6.10 -2.87
CA ALA A 247 -1.05 -5.90 -4.26
C ALA A 247 0.42 -5.46 -4.39
N GLY A 248 0.92 -4.62 -3.48
CA GLY A 248 2.32 -4.20 -3.41
C GLY A 248 3.28 -5.38 -3.23
N HIS A 249 2.96 -6.34 -2.37
CA HIS A 249 3.75 -7.58 -2.25
C HIS A 249 3.84 -8.32 -3.59
N THR A 250 2.74 -8.45 -4.31
CA THR A 250 2.75 -9.11 -5.64
C THR A 250 3.68 -8.40 -6.62
N LEU A 251 3.93 -7.09 -6.44
CA LEU A 251 4.85 -6.26 -7.20
C LEU A 251 6.30 -6.26 -6.67
N SER A 252 6.62 -7.21 -5.77
CA SER A 252 7.93 -7.38 -5.11
C SER A 252 8.23 -6.41 -3.96
N LEU A 253 7.23 -5.70 -3.44
CA LEU A 253 7.45 -4.86 -2.26
C LEU A 253 7.56 -5.70 -0.99
N ARG A 254 8.47 -5.27 -0.12
CA ARG A 254 8.58 -5.76 1.26
C ARG A 254 7.98 -4.76 2.23
N HIS A 255 7.69 -5.22 3.45
CA HIS A 255 7.30 -4.35 4.55
C HIS A 255 8.34 -3.24 4.78
N GLN A 256 7.84 -2.04 5.04
CA GLN A 256 8.62 -0.90 5.47
C GLN A 256 8.69 -0.95 7.00
N SER A 257 9.86 -1.27 7.55
CA SER A 257 10.10 -1.33 8.99
C SER A 257 10.76 -0.03 9.47
N LEU A 258 10.68 0.25 10.77
CA LEU A 258 11.30 1.41 11.40
C LEU A 258 12.45 0.95 12.31
N TYR A 259 13.64 1.51 12.11
CA TYR A 259 14.81 1.31 12.96
C TYR A 259 15.28 2.64 13.53
N ASP A 260 15.95 2.62 14.69
CA ASP A 260 16.62 3.79 15.22
C ASP A 260 18.05 3.96 14.69
N ALA A 261 18.72 5.04 15.09
CA ALA A 261 20.09 5.36 14.68
C ALA A 261 21.13 4.30 15.04
N ASN A 262 20.83 3.41 15.99
CA ASN A 262 21.70 2.31 16.41
C ASN A 262 21.30 0.97 15.76
N CYS A 263 20.47 1.01 14.70
CA CYS A 263 19.97 -0.17 14.01
C CYS A 263 19.09 -1.09 14.86
N VAL A 264 18.47 -0.59 15.93
CA VAL A 264 17.52 -1.37 16.72
C VAL A 264 16.13 -1.25 16.08
N LEU A 265 15.47 -2.39 15.87
CA LEU A 265 14.11 -2.44 15.33
C LEU A 265 13.14 -1.78 16.31
N LYS A 266 12.44 -0.74 15.84
CA LYS A 266 11.42 -0.01 16.59
C LYS A 266 10.02 -0.50 16.26
N ALA A 267 9.76 -0.82 14.99
CA ALA A 267 8.51 -1.39 14.54
C ALA A 267 8.74 -2.22 13.27
N SER A 268 8.19 -3.44 13.23
CA SER A 268 8.20 -4.27 12.02
C SER A 268 7.42 -3.62 10.87
N TYR A 269 6.40 -2.82 11.21
CA TYR A 269 5.63 -2.00 10.29
C TYR A 269 5.77 -0.54 10.70
N ASN A 270 6.30 0.27 9.81
CA ASN A 270 6.58 1.67 10.08
C ASN A 270 5.24 2.43 10.23
N PRO A 271 4.98 3.06 11.40
CA PRO A 271 3.75 3.81 11.65
C PRO A 271 3.70 5.17 10.96
N GLY A 272 4.79 5.57 10.30
CA GLY A 272 4.95 6.88 9.71
C GLY A 272 4.97 7.99 10.76
N GLY A 273 4.50 9.17 10.36
CA GLY A 273 4.47 10.38 11.17
C GLY A 273 3.90 11.55 10.38
N ASN A 274 3.52 12.62 11.08
CA ASN A 274 3.07 13.87 10.47
C ASN A 274 1.89 13.73 9.48
N GLY A 275 1.01 12.75 9.71
CA GLY A 275 -0.19 12.52 8.89
C GLY A 275 0.01 11.56 7.72
N GLU A 276 1.20 11.00 7.56
CA GLU A 276 1.55 10.10 6.46
C GLU A 276 2.20 8.81 6.97
N ALA A 277 1.97 7.70 6.28
CA ALA A 277 2.66 6.44 6.53
C ALA A 277 2.86 5.61 5.26
N PRO A 278 3.87 4.71 5.25
CA PRO A 278 4.06 3.78 4.14
C PRO A 278 2.85 2.86 3.97
N ILE A 279 2.41 2.67 2.72
CA ILE A 279 1.40 1.64 2.37
C ILE A 279 1.90 0.26 2.83
N MET A 280 3.19 -0.04 2.61
CA MET A 280 3.84 -1.25 3.08
C MET A 280 4.17 -1.24 4.60
N GLY A 281 3.56 -0.35 5.38
CA GLY A 281 3.65 -0.28 6.84
C GLY A 281 2.26 -0.16 7.48
N VAL A 282 2.03 0.88 8.29
CA VAL A 282 0.75 1.08 9.02
C VAL A 282 -0.03 2.31 8.50
N SER A 283 -0.16 2.43 7.18
CA SER A 283 -0.84 3.56 6.52
C SER A 283 -2.28 3.78 6.99
N TYR A 284 -2.99 2.71 7.33
CA TYR A 284 -4.37 2.78 7.83
C TYR A 284 -4.56 3.61 9.12
N SER A 285 -3.48 3.80 9.90
CA SER A 285 -3.49 4.63 11.11
C SER A 285 -3.23 6.12 10.86
N GLN A 286 -2.85 6.49 9.63
CA GLN A 286 -2.57 7.85 9.21
C GLN A 286 -3.58 8.32 8.16
N PRO A 287 -3.85 9.63 8.04
CA PRO A 287 -4.67 10.17 6.96
C PRO A 287 -4.24 9.75 5.55
N ILE A 288 -2.94 9.72 5.28
CA ILE A 288 -2.38 9.47 3.95
C ILE A 288 -1.47 8.22 3.97
N GLY A 289 -1.80 7.24 3.13
CA GLY A 289 -0.87 6.18 2.72
C GLY A 289 -0.06 6.64 1.51
N LYS A 290 1.23 6.29 1.44
CA LYS A 290 2.03 6.50 0.23
C LYS A 290 3.03 5.38 -0.04
N TRP A 291 3.44 5.26 -1.30
CA TRP A 291 4.66 4.54 -1.65
C TRP A 291 5.86 5.25 -1.02
N TRP A 292 6.73 4.47 -0.40
CA TRP A 292 7.71 4.98 0.55
C TRP A 292 9.14 4.65 0.14
N ILE A 293 10.09 5.45 0.63
CA ILE A 293 11.52 5.17 0.56
C ILE A 293 12.00 4.95 1.99
N GLY A 294 12.37 3.72 2.33
CA GLY A 294 12.68 3.39 3.71
C GLY A 294 13.29 2.01 3.91
N THR A 295 13.59 1.72 5.17
CA THR A 295 14.18 0.46 5.60
C THR A 295 13.17 -0.69 5.53
N THR A 296 13.63 -1.87 5.15
CA THR A 296 12.80 -3.07 5.10
C THR A 296 13.32 -4.14 6.07
N THR A 297 13.95 -5.20 5.57
CA THR A 297 14.41 -6.36 6.35
C THR A 297 15.58 -6.07 7.29
N SER A 298 16.26 -4.92 7.11
CA SER A 298 17.29 -4.43 8.02
C SER A 298 17.36 -2.89 8.00
N CYS A 299 18.03 -2.31 9.01
CA CYS A 299 18.30 -0.87 9.07
C CYS A 299 19.17 -0.34 7.91
N THR A 300 19.83 -1.23 7.15
CA THR A 300 20.70 -0.88 6.02
C THR A 300 20.10 -1.23 4.66
N THR A 301 18.99 -1.99 4.64
CA THR A 301 18.32 -2.38 3.40
C THR A 301 17.21 -1.39 3.11
N ILE A 302 17.46 -0.49 2.16
CA ILE A 302 16.50 0.53 1.72
C ILE A 302 15.76 0.05 0.47
N GLN A 303 14.43 0.17 0.50
CA GLN A 303 13.55 -0.03 -0.65
C GLN A 303 12.87 1.29 -0.99
N ASP A 304 12.96 1.68 -2.26
CA ASP A 304 12.11 2.69 -2.88
C ASP A 304 10.97 1.96 -3.58
N ASP A 305 9.78 2.02 -2.97
CA ASP A 305 8.60 1.30 -3.44
C ASP A 305 8.23 1.66 -4.88
N ALA A 306 8.25 2.96 -5.20
CA ALA A 306 7.87 3.44 -6.53
C ALA A 306 8.85 2.96 -7.59
N THR A 307 10.15 2.98 -7.30
CA THR A 307 11.18 2.43 -8.20
C THR A 307 11.02 0.91 -8.38
N VAL A 308 10.73 0.16 -7.32
CA VAL A 308 10.52 -1.30 -7.42
C VAL A 308 9.28 -1.62 -8.26
N ILE A 309 8.15 -0.96 -8.00
CA ILE A 309 6.92 -1.14 -8.80
C ILE A 309 7.21 -0.79 -10.26
N ALA A 310 7.74 0.41 -10.53
CA ALA A 310 8.02 0.86 -11.88
C ALA A 310 8.96 -0.10 -12.63
N ASN A 311 9.98 -0.64 -11.96
CA ASN A 311 10.86 -1.66 -12.54
C ASN A 311 10.15 -2.98 -12.82
N LYS A 312 9.20 -3.38 -11.96
CA LYS A 312 8.44 -4.61 -12.11
C LYS A 312 7.52 -4.57 -13.33
N VAL A 313 6.84 -3.44 -13.53
CA VAL A 313 5.83 -3.27 -14.57
C VAL A 313 6.35 -2.55 -15.81
N LYS A 314 7.67 -2.59 -15.99
CA LYS A 314 8.32 -2.19 -17.24
C LYS A 314 8.02 -3.23 -18.34
N TYR A 315 7.51 -2.73 -19.46
CA TYR A 315 7.23 -3.46 -20.71
C TYR A 315 6.05 -4.44 -20.66
#